data_AF-A0A9L0SFU6-F1
#
_entry.id   AF-A0A9L0SFU6-F1
#
_cell.length_a   1.000
_cell.length_b   1.000
_cell.length_c   1.000
_cell.angle_alpha   90.00
_cell.angle_beta   90.00
_cell.angle_gamma   90.00
#
_symmetry.space_group_name_H-M   'P 1'
#
loop_
_entity.id
_entity.type
_entity.pdbx_description
1 polymer ?
#
loop_
_entity_poly.entity_id
_entity_poly.type
_entity_poly.pdbx_seq_one_letter_code
_entity_poly.pdbx_strand_id
1 'polypeptide(L)' 'MPARHVSRVRALYRRLLLLHRVLPPDLKALGDQYVKDEFRRHKTVGSEEAQRFLQEWEAMPQ' A
#
# COMPACT_ATOMS: atom_id res chain seq x y z
N MET A 1 -14.06 -14.09 1.63
CA MET A 1 -12.92 -14.89 2.15
C MET A 1 -11.81 -13.96 2.64
N PRO A 2 -11.73 -13.67 3.94
CA PRO A 2 -10.77 -12.70 4.51
C PRO A 2 -9.30 -13.00 4.17
N ALA A 3 -8.93 -14.26 3.97
CA ALA A 3 -7.57 -14.65 3.56
C ALA A 3 -7.14 -14.06 2.19
N ARG A 4 -8.04 -13.97 1.21
CA ARG A 4 -7.72 -13.38 -0.11
C ARG A 4 -7.46 -11.88 -0.02
N HIS A 5 -8.22 -11.19 0.84
CA HIS A 5 -8.05 -9.76 1.08
C HIS A 5 -6.69 -9.46 1.73
N VAL A 6 -6.32 -10.17 2.80
CA VAL A 6 -5.03 -9.99 3.48
C VAL A 6 -3.84 -10.24 2.54
N SER A 7 -3.92 -11.26 1.68
CA SER A 7 -2.88 -11.55 0.68
C SER A 7 -2.72 -10.42 -0.35
N ARG A 8 -3.83 -9.84 -0.82
CA ARG A 8 -3.84 -8.71 -1.77
C ARG A 8 -3.22 -7.45 -1.15
N VAL A 9 -3.62 -7.11 0.08
CA VAL A 9 -3.01 -6.00 0.85
C VAL A 9 -1.49 -6.18 0.99
N ARG A 10 -1.04 -7.38 1.38
CA ARG A 10 0.39 -7.68 1.53
C ARG A 10 1.15 -7.62 0.21
N ALA A 11 0.55 -8.05 -0.89
CA ALA A 11 1.16 -8.00 -2.21
C ALA A 11 1.38 -6.56 -2.67
N LEU A 12 0.35 -5.71 -2.54
CA LEU A 12 0.41 -4.30 -2.87
C LEU A 12 1.46 -3.56 -2.03
N TYR A 13 1.44 -3.77 -0.70
CA TYR A 13 2.43 -3.16 0.20
C TYR A 13 3.87 -3.51 -0.17
N ARG A 14 4.15 -4.80 -0.47
CA ARG A 14 5.49 -5.24 -0.91
C ARG A 14 5.87 -4.62 -2.24
N ARG A 15 4.95 -4.56 -3.20
CA ARG A 15 5.19 -3.98 -4.53
C ARG A 15 5.63 -2.52 -4.42
N LEU A 16 4.94 -1.71 -3.62
CA LEU A 16 5.27 -0.31 -3.42
C LEU A 16 6.67 -0.13 -2.82
N LEU A 17 7.02 -0.90 -1.78
CA LEU A 17 8.36 -0.85 -1.18
C LEU A 17 9.45 -1.34 -2.13
N LEU A 18 9.14 -2.24 -3.07
CA LEU A 18 10.07 -2.67 -4.12
C LEU A 18 10.31 -1.55 -5.13
N LEU A 19 9.27 -0.85 -5.58
CA LEU A 19 9.43 0.30 -6.48
C LEU A 19 10.30 1.39 -5.85
N HIS A 20 10.14 1.65 -4.56
CA HIS A 20 10.97 2.66 -3.89
C HIS A 20 12.46 2.31 -3.83
N ARG A 21 12.86 1.06 -4.09
CA ARG A 21 14.29 0.66 -4.08
C ARG A 21 15.11 1.34 -5.17
N VAL A 22 14.48 1.79 -6.26
CA VAL A 22 15.17 2.50 -7.35
C VAL A 22 15.26 4.01 -7.12
N LEU A 23 14.65 4.53 -6.05
CA LEU A 23 14.69 5.95 -5.72
C LEU A 23 15.98 6.32 -5.00
N PRO A 24 16.44 7.59 -5.12
CA PRO A 24 17.45 8.16 -4.24
C PRO A 24 17.10 7.96 -2.75
N PRO A 25 18.09 7.82 -1.85
CA PRO A 25 17.86 7.44 -0.45
C PRO A 25 16.80 8.27 0.28
N ASP A 26 16.82 9.60 0.11
CA ASP A 26 15.88 10.50 0.79
C ASP A 26 14.45 10.36 0.24
N LEU A 27 14.31 10.22 -1.07
CA LEU A 27 13.01 10.00 -1.72
C LEU A 27 12.45 8.61 -1.38
N LYS A 28 13.32 7.60 -1.30
CA LYS A 28 12.96 6.28 -0.80
C LYS A 28 12.43 6.36 0.63
N ALA A 29 13.15 7.04 1.53
CA ALA A 29 12.77 7.16 2.93
C ALA A 29 11.42 7.87 3.08
N LEU A 30 11.23 8.97 2.34
CA LEU A 30 9.97 9.71 2.31
C LEU A 30 8.81 8.85 1.79
N GLY A 31 9.00 8.17 0.65
CA GLY A 31 7.99 7.30 0.06
C GLY A 31 7.64 6.11 0.96
N ASP A 32 8.64 5.43 1.51
CA ASP A 32 8.43 4.31 2.43
C ASP A 32 7.64 4.73 3.67
N GLN A 33 7.92 5.91 4.22
CA GLN A 33 7.20 6.46 5.36
C GLN A 33 5.75 6.76 4.99
N TYR A 34 5.51 7.40 3.85
CA TYR A 34 4.17 7.70 3.35
C TYR A 34 3.32 6.42 3.19
N VAL A 35 3.85 5.39 2.51
CA VAL A 35 3.15 4.11 2.32
C VAL A 35 2.82 3.45 3.66
N LYS A 36 3.77 3.44 4.61
CA LYS A 36 3.53 2.87 5.95
C LYS A 36 2.39 3.58 6.68
N ASP A 37 2.35 4.90 6.61
CA ASP A 37 1.36 5.70 7.30
C ASP A 37 -0.04 5.53 6.68
N GLU A 38 -0.13 5.51 5.36
CA GLU A 38 -1.41 5.27 4.67
C GLU A 38 -1.98 3.88 4.95
N PHE A 39 -1.16 2.82 4.90
CA PHE A 39 -1.61 1.47 5.24
C PHE A 39 -1.97 1.33 6.73
N ARG A 40 -1.31 2.08 7.62
CA ARG A 40 -1.67 2.12 9.05
C ARG A 40 -3.01 2.79 9.28
N ARG A 41 -3.28 3.92 8.61
CA ARG A 41 -4.56 4.64 8.68
C ARG A 41 -5.72 3.76 8.19
N HIS A 42 -5.49 2.93 7.18
CA HIS A 42 -6.49 2.03 6.61
C HIS A 42 -6.59 0.65 7.28
N LYS A 43 -5.93 0.42 8.43
CA LYS A 43 -5.97 -0.89 9.10
C LYS A 43 -7.30 -1.18 9.79
N THR A 44 -8.03 -0.15 10.21
CA THR A 44 -9.25 -0.27 11.04
C THR A 44 -10.52 0.23 10.34
N VAL A 45 -10.43 0.56 9.05
CA VAL A 45 -11.58 1.05 8.26
C VAL A 45 -12.54 -0.09 7.92
N GLY A 46 -13.77 0.26 7.52
CA GLY A 46 -14.77 -0.71 7.09
C GLY A 46 -14.36 -1.47 5.82
N SER A 47 -15.03 -2.59 5.52
CA SER A 47 -14.67 -3.42 4.36
C SER A 47 -14.83 -2.70 3.01
N GLU A 48 -15.80 -1.79 2.90
CA GLU A 48 -16.02 -1.00 1.69
C GLU A 48 -14.90 0.01 1.46
N GLU A 49 -14.49 0.73 2.49
CA GLU A 49 -13.37 1.67 2.45
C GLU A 49 -12.06 0.94 2.17
N ALA A 50 -11.83 -0.22 2.81
CA ALA A 50 -10.66 -1.04 2.54
C ALA A 50 -10.62 -1.54 1.08
N GLN A 51 -11.77 -1.87 0.50
CA GLN A 51 -11.85 -2.27 -0.90
C GLN A 51 -11.60 -1.10 -1.85
N ARG A 52 -12.15 0.08 -1.56
CA ARG A 52 -11.93 1.31 -2.35
C ARG A 52 -10.46 1.71 -2.31
N PHE A 53 -9.85 1.69 -1.12
CA PHE A 53 -8.41 1.91 -0.93
C PHE A 53 -7.58 0.99 -1.83
N LEU A 54 -7.86 -0.32 -1.82
CA LEU A 54 -7.13 -1.25 -2.68
C LEU A 54 -7.29 -0.96 -4.18
N GLN A 55 -8.49 -0.56 -4.61
CA GLN A 55 -8.74 -0.23 -6.02
C GLN A 55 -7.97 1.01 -6.47
N GLU A 56 -7.99 2.08 -5.67
CA GLU A 56 -7.29 3.32 -5.97
C GLU A 56 -5.78 3.12 -6.04
N TRP A 57 -5.22 2.37 -5.09
CA TRP A 57 -3.78 2.15 -5.01
C TRP A 57 -3.26 1.17 -6.08
N GLU A 58 -4.08 0.21 -6.51
CA GLU A 58 -3.74 -0.66 -7.65
C GLU A 58 -3.87 0.06 -9.00
N ALA A 59 -4.70 1.11 -9.09
CA ALA A 59 -4.86 1.92 -10.29
C ALA A 59 -3.76 2.98 -10.46
N MET A 60 -2.96 3.26 -9.42
CA MET A 60 -1.85 4.22 -9.55
C MET A 60 -0.84 3.74 -10.60
N PRO A 61 -0.47 4.61 -11.57
CA PRO A 61 0.54 4.29 -12.56
C PRO A 61 1.88 4.00 -11.88
N GLN A 62 2.64 3.09 -12.48
CA GLN A 62 3.82 2.43 -11.89
C GLN A 62 5.09 2.89 -12.58
#